data_AF-A0AAU4L847-F1
#
_entry.id   AF-A0AAU4L847-F1
#
_cell.length_a   1.000
_cell.length_b   1.000
_cell.length_c   1.000
_cell.angle_alpha   90.00
_cell.angle_beta   90.00
_cell.angle_gamma   90.00
#
_symmetry.space_group_name_H-M   'P 1'
#
loop_
_entity.id
_entity.type
_entity.pdbx_description
1 polymer ?
#
loop_
_entity_poly.entity_id
_entity_poly.type
_entity_poly.pdbx_seq_one_letter_code
_entity_poly.pdbx_strand_id
1 'polypeptide(L)'
;MDSETEPDRQDGPQLPLDTATWAAAVEMYRNRYSFVAVGPRAHEDWLPDVAAVMHREVADPRGWSGRDPEQGDEELEEDPAFPFRVPPTDETGAAEWRSRLFEIPRSAVVRLLVMLATDAMDVSRQYGFAERRPSMEERAQAILSRFPEGSQFFTNTRHGDHPDFYERVTGCWPMTQYSWDFGLLAVSREEVGLIWSFDAS
;
A
#
# COMPACT_ATOMS: atom_id res chain seq x y z
N MET A 1 21.91 38.60 26.33
CA MET A 1 21.31 38.17 25.05
C MET A 1 22.14 36.98 24.62
N ASP A 2 21.84 35.84 25.24
CA ASP A 2 22.57 34.60 25.02
C ASP A 2 21.78 33.81 23.99
N SER A 3 22.32 33.78 22.77
CA SER A 3 21.79 32.96 21.69
C SER A 3 22.31 31.54 21.89
N GLU A 4 21.54 30.72 22.61
CA GLU A 4 21.72 29.27 22.60
C GLU A 4 21.47 28.76 21.18
N THR A 5 22.52 28.18 20.61
CA THR A 5 22.49 27.49 19.32
C THR A 5 21.87 26.12 19.59
N GLU A 6 20.66 25.87 19.11
CA GLU A 6 20.04 24.55 19.12
C GLU A 6 20.92 23.56 18.34
N PRO A 7 21.18 22.34 18.86
CA PRO A 7 21.96 21.36 18.13
C PRO A 7 21.13 20.78 16.99
N ASP A 8 21.72 20.85 15.81
CA ASP A 8 21.33 20.18 14.58
C ASP A 8 20.99 18.71 14.88
N ARG A 9 19.72 18.32 14.67
CA ARG A 9 19.28 16.92 14.78
C ARG A 9 20.00 16.17 13.67
N GLN A 10 21.08 15.48 14.02
CA GLN A 10 21.74 14.53 13.14
C GLN A 10 20.75 13.39 12.87
N ASP A 11 20.10 13.42 11.70
CA ASP A 11 19.49 12.25 11.09
C ASP A 11 20.60 11.22 10.89
N GLY A 12 20.64 10.23 11.78
CA GLY A 12 21.52 9.07 11.65
C GLY A 12 21.30 8.38 10.30
N PRO A 13 22.30 7.66 9.76
CA PRO A 13 22.18 7.00 8.48
C PRO A 13 20.98 6.04 8.52
N GLN A 14 19.95 6.33 7.73
CA GLN A 14 18.87 5.39 7.45
C GLN A 14 19.52 4.16 6.84
N LEU A 15 19.56 3.06 7.59
CA LEU A 15 20.06 1.79 7.10
C LEU A 15 19.29 1.43 5.82
N PRO A 16 19.98 1.04 4.74
CA PRO A 16 19.32 0.64 3.51
C PRO A 16 18.32 -0.47 3.82
N LEU A 17 17.08 -0.32 3.36
CA LEU A 17 16.08 -1.37 3.47
C LEU A 17 16.62 -2.62 2.76
N ASP A 18 16.68 -3.75 3.46
CA ASP A 18 17.13 -5.04 2.92
C ASP A 18 15.97 -6.02 2.75
N THR A 19 16.23 -7.13 2.05
CA THR A 19 15.23 -8.17 1.76
C THR A 19 14.62 -8.77 3.03
N ALA A 20 15.42 -8.94 4.09
CA ALA A 20 14.96 -9.54 5.34
C ALA A 20 14.00 -8.61 6.10
N THR A 21 14.33 -7.32 6.17
CA THR A 21 13.50 -6.28 6.76
C THR A 21 12.21 -6.11 5.98
N TRP A 22 12.28 -6.11 4.65
CA TRP A 22 11.10 -6.10 3.79
C TRP A 22 10.19 -7.31 4.04
N ALA A 23 10.74 -8.53 4.00
CA ALA A 23 9.97 -9.75 4.24
C ALA A 23 9.31 -9.74 5.63
N ALA A 24 10.03 -9.32 6.67
CA ALA A 24 9.46 -9.15 8.00
C ALA A 24 8.33 -8.11 8.00
N ALA A 25 8.47 -7.00 7.28
CA ALA A 25 7.43 -6.00 7.21
C ALA A 25 6.16 -6.52 6.50
N VAL A 26 6.31 -7.23 5.38
CA VAL A 26 5.21 -7.86 4.64
C VAL A 26 4.50 -8.94 5.48
N GLU A 27 5.23 -9.67 6.33
CA GLU A 27 4.66 -10.66 7.27
C GLU A 27 3.65 -10.06 8.26
N MET A 28 3.59 -8.73 8.41
CA MET A 28 2.53 -8.06 9.17
C MET A 28 1.13 -8.44 8.65
N TYR A 29 0.99 -8.73 7.36
CA TYR A 29 -0.28 -9.06 6.70
C TYR A 29 -0.61 -10.57 6.69
N ARG A 30 0.20 -11.42 7.35
CA ARG A 30 0.08 -12.88 7.25
C ARG A 30 -1.29 -13.47 7.61
N ASN A 31 -2.06 -12.79 8.45
CA ASN A 31 -3.39 -13.20 8.90
C ASN A 31 -4.52 -12.48 8.15
N ARG A 32 -4.20 -11.78 7.06
CA ARG A 32 -5.15 -11.05 6.21
C ARG A 32 -5.12 -11.64 4.81
N TYR A 33 -6.29 -11.73 4.19
CA TYR A 33 -6.40 -11.91 2.74
C TYR A 33 -5.91 -10.60 2.10
N SER A 34 -4.68 -10.61 1.59
CA SER A 34 -3.96 -9.38 1.25
C SER A 34 -2.96 -9.61 0.14
N PHE A 35 -2.89 -8.66 -0.79
CA PHE A 35 -1.99 -8.63 -1.92
C PHE A 35 -0.95 -7.54 -1.72
N VAL A 36 0.33 -7.89 -1.79
CA VAL A 36 1.48 -7.00 -1.67
C VAL A 36 2.42 -7.30 -2.82
N ALA A 37 2.51 -6.41 -3.79
CA ALA A 37 3.42 -6.56 -4.93
C ALA A 37 4.01 -5.20 -5.32
N VAL A 38 5.22 -5.25 -5.88
CA VAL A 38 5.89 -4.07 -6.42
C VAL A 38 6.42 -4.43 -7.81
N GLY A 39 6.24 -3.53 -8.76
CA GLY A 39 6.78 -3.64 -10.11
C GLY A 39 7.61 -2.41 -10.49
N PRO A 40 8.38 -2.50 -11.59
CA PRO A 40 9.08 -1.35 -12.15
C PRO A 40 8.08 -0.33 -12.69
N ARG A 41 8.45 0.96 -12.62
CA ARG A 41 7.76 2.02 -13.35
C ARG A 41 8.50 2.29 -14.66
N ALA A 42 7.90 1.92 -15.78
CA ALA A 42 8.48 2.13 -17.11
C ALA A 42 7.86 3.34 -17.84
N HIS A 43 6.72 3.84 -17.37
CA HIS A 43 5.93 4.82 -18.09
C HIS A 43 5.77 6.12 -17.28
N GLU A 44 5.67 7.25 -18.00
CA GLU A 44 5.39 8.55 -17.38
C GLU A 44 3.99 8.54 -16.76
N ASP A 45 3.00 8.10 -17.54
CA ASP A 45 1.71 7.69 -17.00
C ASP A 45 1.87 6.32 -16.34
N TRP A 46 1.65 6.23 -15.03
CA TRP A 46 1.88 5.03 -14.23
C TRP A 46 0.77 3.98 -14.35
N LEU A 47 -0.36 4.28 -15.00
CA LEU A 47 -1.48 3.33 -15.11
C LEU A 47 -1.12 1.99 -15.77
N PRO A 48 -0.41 1.96 -16.91
CA PRO A 48 0.03 0.72 -17.52
C PRO A 48 0.91 -0.10 -16.59
N ASP A 49 1.77 0.55 -15.79
CA ASP A 49 2.63 -0.13 -14.83
C ASP A 49 1.81 -0.73 -13.68
N VAL A 50 0.78 -0.03 -13.19
CA VAL A 50 -0.19 -0.58 -12.22
C VAL A 50 -0.92 -1.79 -12.78
N ALA A 51 -1.41 -1.70 -14.02
CA ALA A 51 -2.09 -2.80 -14.69
C ALA A 51 -1.18 -4.04 -14.79
N ALA A 52 0.08 -3.85 -15.18
CA ALA A 52 1.06 -4.93 -15.28
C ALA A 52 1.32 -5.60 -13.91
N VAL A 53 1.36 -4.83 -12.81
CA VAL A 53 1.47 -5.40 -11.45
C VAL A 53 0.20 -6.17 -11.07
N MET A 54 -0.99 -5.64 -11.37
CA MET A 54 -2.27 -6.33 -11.12
C MET A 54 -2.35 -7.67 -11.87
N HIS A 55 -1.89 -7.71 -13.12
CA HIS A 55 -1.83 -8.93 -13.95
C HIS A 55 -0.65 -9.86 -13.60
N ARG A 56 0.21 -9.49 -12.64
CA ARG A 56 1.42 -10.25 -12.27
C ARG A 56 2.39 -10.45 -13.46
N GLU A 57 2.38 -9.55 -14.43
CA GLU A 57 3.23 -9.61 -15.64
C GLU A 57 4.67 -9.20 -15.37
N VAL A 58 4.90 -8.49 -14.27
CA VAL A 58 6.20 -7.94 -13.90
C VAL A 58 6.68 -8.50 -12.57
N ALA A 59 7.98 -8.76 -12.49
CA ALA A 59 8.63 -9.14 -11.25
C ALA A 59 9.03 -7.89 -10.45
N ASP A 60 9.22 -8.08 -9.14
CA ASP A 60 9.81 -7.07 -8.28
C ASP A 60 11.23 -6.69 -8.78
N PRO A 61 11.51 -5.40 -9.07
CA PRO A 61 12.80 -4.98 -9.63
C PRO A 61 13.99 -5.20 -8.68
N ARG A 62 13.74 -5.39 -7.38
CA ARG A 62 14.75 -5.74 -6.37
C ARG A 62 14.79 -7.24 -6.08
N GLY A 63 13.90 -8.03 -6.69
CA GLY A 63 13.75 -9.46 -6.48
C GLY A 63 13.22 -9.82 -5.09
N TRP A 64 12.56 -8.88 -4.40
CA TRP A 64 12.05 -9.12 -3.06
C TRP A 64 10.64 -9.73 -3.11
N SER A 65 10.39 -10.70 -2.24
CA SER A 65 9.09 -11.38 -2.19
C SER A 65 7.99 -10.45 -1.68
N GLY A 66 6.85 -10.50 -2.36
CA GLY A 66 5.60 -9.89 -1.90
C GLY A 66 4.71 -10.89 -1.15
N ARG A 67 3.40 -10.65 -1.21
CA ARG A 67 2.36 -11.56 -0.75
C ARG A 67 1.25 -11.59 -1.79
N ASP A 68 0.79 -12.77 -2.16
CA ASP A 68 -0.30 -12.93 -3.09
C ASP A 68 -1.14 -14.13 -2.66
N PRO A 69 -2.38 -13.91 -2.19
CA PRO A 69 -3.19 -14.99 -1.65
C PRO A 69 -3.77 -15.87 -2.76
N GLU A 70 -3.85 -15.35 -3.99
CA GLU A 70 -4.38 -16.06 -5.17
C GLU A 70 -3.31 -16.90 -5.86
N GLN A 71 -2.04 -16.84 -5.42
CA GLN A 71 -0.96 -17.52 -6.12
C GLN A 71 -1.20 -19.04 -6.15
N GLY A 72 -1.40 -19.57 -7.35
CA GLY A 72 -1.70 -21.00 -7.58
C GLY A 72 -3.18 -21.33 -7.58
N ASP A 73 -4.07 -20.32 -7.53
CA ASP A 73 -5.51 -20.49 -7.71
C ASP A 73 -5.88 -20.66 -9.19
N GLU A 74 -6.93 -21.42 -9.47
CA GLU A 74 -7.40 -21.74 -10.82
C GLU A 74 -7.97 -20.48 -11.51
N GLU A 75 -8.57 -19.56 -10.74
CA GLU A 75 -9.06 -18.27 -11.22
C GLU A 75 -7.98 -17.44 -11.92
N LEU A 76 -6.70 -17.55 -11.53
CA LEU A 76 -5.60 -16.85 -12.20
C LEU A 76 -5.29 -17.40 -13.60
N GLU A 77 -5.69 -18.64 -13.91
CA GLU A 77 -5.54 -19.20 -15.26
C GLU A 77 -6.54 -18.55 -16.24
N GLU A 78 -7.73 -18.19 -15.75
CA GLU A 78 -8.76 -17.52 -16.55
C GLU A 78 -8.60 -16.00 -16.57
N ASP A 79 -8.30 -15.39 -15.42
CA ASP A 79 -8.07 -13.95 -15.27
C ASP A 79 -6.82 -13.68 -14.41
N PRO A 80 -5.65 -13.43 -15.04
CA PRO A 80 -4.40 -13.13 -14.33
C PRO A 80 -4.45 -11.91 -13.41
N ALA A 81 -5.44 -11.02 -13.59
CA ALA A 81 -5.63 -9.86 -12.74
C ALA A 81 -6.51 -10.12 -11.51
N PHE A 82 -7.11 -11.30 -11.38
CA PHE A 82 -7.98 -11.59 -10.24
C PHE A 82 -7.26 -11.30 -8.90
N PRO A 83 -7.91 -10.59 -7.95
CA PRO A 83 -9.30 -10.13 -7.93
C PRO A 83 -9.52 -8.68 -8.42
N PHE A 84 -8.52 -8.04 -9.03
CA PHE A 84 -8.54 -6.61 -9.35
C PHE A 84 -9.43 -6.27 -10.55
N ARG A 85 -10.02 -5.08 -10.50
CA ARG A 85 -10.60 -4.40 -11.67
C ARG A 85 -9.52 -3.53 -12.30
N VAL A 86 -8.88 -4.05 -13.34
CA VAL A 86 -7.76 -3.40 -14.04
C VAL A 86 -8.21 -2.06 -14.66
N PRO A 87 -7.37 -1.00 -14.64
CA PRO A 87 -7.67 0.24 -15.33
C PRO A 87 -7.91 0.01 -16.83
N PRO A 88 -9.00 0.57 -17.42
CA PRO A 88 -9.23 0.51 -18.86
C PRO A 88 -8.14 1.25 -19.66
N THR A 89 -7.94 0.85 -20.92
CA THR A 89 -6.96 1.47 -21.82
C THR A 89 -7.48 2.74 -22.51
N ASP A 90 -8.80 2.94 -22.56
CA ASP A 90 -9.38 4.16 -23.11
C ASP A 90 -9.31 5.32 -22.10
N GLU A 91 -9.15 6.54 -22.60
CA GLU A 91 -8.92 7.72 -21.76
C GLU A 91 -10.05 7.99 -20.76
N THR A 92 -11.30 7.76 -21.17
CA THR A 92 -12.48 8.01 -20.32
C THR A 92 -12.56 7.01 -19.18
N GLY A 93 -12.42 5.72 -19.48
CA GLY A 93 -12.39 4.66 -18.48
C GLY A 93 -11.19 4.78 -17.54
N ALA A 94 -10.03 5.14 -18.07
CA ALA A 94 -8.82 5.39 -17.27
C ALA A 94 -9.00 6.58 -16.31
N ALA A 95 -9.65 7.65 -16.74
CA ALA A 95 -9.97 8.79 -15.89
C ALA A 95 -11.00 8.43 -14.81
N GLU A 96 -12.04 7.68 -15.16
CA GLU A 96 -13.03 7.18 -14.20
C GLU A 96 -12.38 6.29 -13.14
N TRP A 97 -11.50 5.37 -13.57
CA TRP A 97 -10.77 4.48 -12.67
C TRP A 97 -9.90 5.28 -11.69
N ARG A 98 -9.13 6.26 -12.18
CA ARG A 98 -8.33 7.16 -11.33
C ARG A 98 -9.18 7.95 -10.34
N SER A 99 -10.40 8.35 -10.72
CA SER A 99 -11.28 9.13 -9.83
C SER A 99 -11.74 8.36 -8.58
N ARG A 100 -11.55 7.04 -8.55
CA ARG A 100 -11.82 6.17 -7.39
C ARG A 100 -10.65 6.14 -6.40
N LEU A 101 -9.51 6.69 -6.79
CA LEU A 101 -8.32 6.84 -5.97
C LEU A 101 -8.20 8.25 -5.43
N PHE A 102 -7.86 8.35 -4.16
CA PHE A 102 -7.62 9.59 -3.45
C PHE A 102 -6.14 9.69 -3.11
N GLU A 103 -5.49 10.77 -3.54
CA GLU A 103 -4.11 11.06 -3.15
C GLU A 103 -4.05 11.39 -1.66
N ILE A 104 -3.07 10.82 -0.96
CA ILE A 104 -2.86 11.03 0.48
C ILE A 104 -1.44 11.52 0.76
N PRO A 105 -1.26 12.35 1.80
CA PRO A 105 0.07 12.76 2.20
C PRO A 105 0.87 11.57 2.74
N ARG A 106 2.19 11.58 2.52
CA ARG A 106 3.12 10.56 3.04
C ARG A 106 2.97 10.31 4.55
N SER A 107 2.65 11.35 5.32
CA SER A 107 2.44 11.28 6.78
C SER A 107 1.26 10.39 7.19
N ALA A 108 0.28 10.16 6.31
CA ALA A 108 -0.87 9.29 6.57
C ALA A 108 -0.61 7.82 6.19
N VAL A 109 0.42 7.54 5.39
CA VAL A 109 0.65 6.21 4.79
C VAL A 109 0.94 5.13 5.85
N VAL A 110 1.73 5.44 6.88
CA VAL A 110 2.02 4.49 7.96
C VAL A 110 0.73 4.00 8.62
N ARG A 111 -0.19 4.92 8.92
CA ARG A 111 -1.46 4.58 9.56
C ARG A 111 -2.36 3.76 8.63
N LEU A 112 -2.38 4.08 7.34
CA LEU A 112 -3.10 3.27 6.35
C LEU A 112 -2.55 1.84 6.31
N LEU A 113 -1.24 1.68 6.19
CA LEU A 113 -0.58 0.37 6.14
C LEU A 113 -0.88 -0.47 7.38
N VAL A 114 -0.92 0.16 8.56
CA VAL A 114 -1.31 -0.50 9.81
C VAL A 114 -2.78 -0.92 9.80
N MET A 115 -3.70 -0.04 9.39
CA MET A 115 -5.13 -0.34 9.26
C MET A 115 -5.37 -1.51 8.29
N LEU A 116 -4.64 -1.59 7.18
CA LEU A 116 -4.73 -2.71 6.23
C LEU A 116 -4.38 -4.07 6.88
N ALA A 117 -3.57 -4.07 7.95
CA ALA A 117 -3.17 -5.28 8.67
C ALA A 117 -4.10 -5.63 9.85
N THR A 118 -5.06 -4.78 10.21
CA THR A 118 -5.99 -5.07 11.33
C THR A 118 -7.21 -5.89 10.89
N ASP A 119 -7.84 -6.55 11.87
CA ASP A 119 -9.09 -7.26 11.63
C ASP A 119 -10.18 -6.35 11.07
N ALA A 120 -10.93 -6.85 10.07
CA ALA A 120 -11.93 -6.10 9.30
C ALA A 120 -11.44 -4.73 8.78
N MET A 121 -10.13 -4.51 8.69
CA MET A 121 -9.52 -3.21 8.37
C MET A 121 -10.04 -2.07 9.28
N ASP A 122 -10.35 -2.42 10.53
CA ASP A 122 -10.86 -1.51 11.56
C ASP A 122 -10.00 -1.62 12.82
N VAL A 123 -9.16 -0.61 13.04
CA VAL A 123 -8.24 -0.54 14.16
C VAL A 123 -8.97 -0.61 15.51
N SER A 124 -10.19 -0.06 15.61
CA SER A 124 -10.98 -0.08 16.85
C SER A 124 -11.42 -1.48 17.26
N ARG A 125 -11.48 -2.41 16.29
CA ARG A 125 -11.83 -3.82 16.50
C ARG A 125 -10.62 -4.70 16.79
N GLN A 126 -9.40 -4.16 16.64
CA GLN A 126 -8.18 -4.92 16.85
C GLN A 126 -7.88 -5.11 18.34
N TYR A 127 -8.00 -6.36 18.81
CA TYR A 127 -7.60 -6.72 20.16
C TYR A 127 -6.11 -6.44 20.41
N GLY A 128 -5.79 -5.82 21.55
CA GLY A 128 -4.41 -5.50 21.96
C GLY A 128 -3.70 -4.52 21.03
N PHE A 129 -4.45 -3.63 20.35
CA PHE A 129 -3.85 -2.72 19.37
C PHE A 129 -2.84 -1.78 20.01
N ALA A 130 -3.11 -1.24 21.21
CA ALA A 130 -2.22 -0.29 21.86
C ALA A 130 -0.82 -0.89 22.10
N GLU A 131 -0.73 -2.14 22.51
CA GLU A 131 0.52 -2.86 22.74
C GLU A 131 1.22 -3.24 21.43
N ARG A 132 0.45 -3.59 20.39
CA ARG A 132 0.99 -4.02 19.08
C ARG A 132 1.39 -2.86 18.18
N ARG A 133 0.76 -1.69 18.36
CA ARG A 133 0.88 -0.51 17.49
C ARG A 133 2.32 -0.13 17.19
N PRO A 134 3.25 0.03 18.16
CA PRO A 134 4.62 0.43 17.84
C PRO A 134 5.31 -0.51 16.86
N SER A 135 5.13 -1.82 17.05
CA SER A 135 5.71 -2.84 16.17
C SER A 135 5.08 -2.89 14.77
N MET A 136 3.80 -2.53 14.65
CA MET A 136 3.11 -2.43 13.37
C MET A 136 3.52 -1.16 12.62
N GLU A 137 3.64 -0.03 13.32
CA GLU A 137 4.12 1.24 12.76
C GLU A 137 5.57 1.12 12.28
N GLU A 138 6.44 0.40 13.01
CA GLU A 138 7.81 0.12 12.57
C GLU A 138 7.85 -0.67 11.24
N ARG A 139 7.03 -1.72 11.11
CA ARG A 139 6.93 -2.51 9.87
C ARG A 139 6.34 -1.68 8.73
N ALA A 140 5.29 -0.92 8.99
CA ALA A 140 4.73 0.01 8.01
C ALA A 140 5.74 1.06 7.56
N GLN A 141 6.59 1.56 8.47
CA GLN A 141 7.67 2.49 8.15
C GLN A 141 8.74 1.84 7.26
N ALA A 142 9.04 0.55 7.48
CA ALA A 142 9.93 -0.21 6.60
C ALA A 142 9.34 -0.41 5.18
N ILE A 143 8.03 -0.62 5.05
CA ILE A 143 7.37 -0.64 3.73
C ILE A 143 7.47 0.73 3.08
N LEU A 144 7.16 1.80 3.84
CA LEU A 144 7.18 3.17 3.34
C LEU A 144 8.59 3.64 2.94
N SER A 145 9.64 3.17 3.61
CA SER A 145 11.03 3.54 3.28
C SER A 145 11.49 2.99 1.94
N ARG A 146 10.81 1.98 1.39
CA ARG A 146 11.04 1.51 0.01
C ARG A 146 10.80 2.60 -1.03
N PHE A 147 9.81 3.45 -0.77
CA PHE A 147 9.38 4.53 -1.66
C PHE A 147 10.00 5.85 -1.18
N PRO A 148 10.91 6.46 -1.96
CA PRO A 148 11.65 7.65 -1.54
C PRO A 148 10.75 8.88 -1.42
N GLU A 149 11.31 9.97 -0.89
CA GLU A 149 10.67 11.28 -0.91
C GLU A 149 10.31 11.71 -2.34
N GLY A 150 9.17 12.39 -2.50
CA GLY A 150 8.59 12.72 -3.82
C GLY A 150 7.73 11.62 -4.44
N SER A 151 7.64 10.44 -3.83
CA SER A 151 6.65 9.42 -4.22
C SER A 151 5.22 9.89 -3.92
N GLN A 152 4.30 9.56 -4.80
CA GLN A 152 2.87 9.80 -4.65
C GLN A 152 2.19 8.58 -4.07
N PHE A 153 1.14 8.80 -3.27
CA PHE A 153 0.42 7.75 -2.58
C PHE A 153 -1.06 7.93 -2.78
N PHE A 154 -1.73 6.85 -3.15
CA PHE A 154 -3.16 6.85 -3.41
C PHE A 154 -3.84 5.74 -2.63
N THR A 155 -5.07 5.96 -2.22
CA THR A 155 -5.92 4.94 -1.61
C THR A 155 -7.32 4.99 -2.20
N ASN A 156 -8.01 3.87 -2.25
CA ASN A 156 -9.44 3.82 -2.58
C ASN A 156 -10.35 4.06 -1.35
N THR A 157 -9.74 4.33 -0.20
CA THR A 157 -10.40 4.53 1.10
C THR A 157 -10.91 5.97 1.22
N ARG A 158 -12.21 6.15 1.48
CA ARG A 158 -12.76 7.49 1.74
C ARG A 158 -12.27 8.04 3.07
N HIS A 159 -11.85 9.29 3.05
CA HIS A 159 -11.36 10.03 4.21
C HIS A 159 -11.77 11.50 4.13
N GLY A 160 -11.68 12.22 5.25
CA GLY A 160 -11.80 13.67 5.29
C GLY A 160 -10.48 14.37 4.97
N ASP A 161 -10.44 15.71 5.04
CA ASP A 161 -9.30 16.54 4.62
C ASP A 161 -7.95 16.17 5.30
N HIS A 162 -8.01 15.56 6.48
CA HIS A 162 -6.86 15.07 7.22
C HIS A 162 -7.04 13.57 7.50
N PRO A 163 -6.56 12.68 6.60
CA PRO A 163 -6.75 11.24 6.76
C PRO A 163 -6.05 10.70 8.02
N ASP A 164 -6.84 10.25 8.99
CA ASP A 164 -6.38 9.42 10.10
C ASP A 164 -7.03 8.03 10.01
N PHE A 165 -6.28 7.07 9.49
CA PHE A 165 -6.76 5.69 9.28
C PHE A 165 -6.87 4.86 10.57
N TYR A 166 -6.63 5.46 11.74
CA TYR A 166 -6.99 4.84 13.02
C TYR A 166 -8.42 5.19 13.46
N GLU A 167 -8.99 6.23 12.86
CA GLU A 167 -10.40 6.53 13.01
C GLU A 167 -11.25 5.65 12.08
N ARG A 168 -12.54 5.56 12.37
CA ARG A 168 -13.47 4.74 11.58
C ARG A 168 -13.59 5.29 10.17
N VAL A 169 -13.16 4.50 9.19
CA VAL A 169 -13.37 4.76 7.77
C VAL A 169 -14.85 4.64 7.39
N THR A 170 -15.30 5.56 6.54
CA THR A 170 -16.73 5.74 6.21
C THR A 170 -17.14 5.01 4.93
N GLY A 171 -16.18 4.50 4.16
CA GLY A 171 -16.41 3.75 2.94
C GLY A 171 -15.16 3.61 2.08
N CYS A 172 -15.28 2.87 0.99
CA CYS A 172 -14.26 2.77 -0.06
C CYS A 172 -14.93 2.84 -1.44
N TRP A 173 -14.11 2.98 -2.47
CA TRP A 173 -14.50 2.61 -3.82
C TRP A 173 -13.86 1.26 -4.16
N PRO A 174 -14.63 0.16 -4.22
CA PRO A 174 -14.06 -1.15 -4.46
C PRO A 174 -13.29 -1.20 -5.79
N MET A 175 -12.01 -1.55 -5.71
CA MET A 175 -11.12 -1.72 -6.86
C MET A 175 -10.94 -3.19 -7.23
N THR A 176 -11.64 -4.07 -6.51
CA THR A 176 -11.65 -5.51 -6.75
C THR A 176 -13.06 -6.03 -7.01
N GLN A 177 -13.18 -7.32 -7.26
CA GLN A 177 -14.47 -8.01 -7.33
C GLN A 177 -15.14 -8.16 -5.95
N TYR A 178 -14.39 -8.02 -4.85
CA TYR A 178 -14.93 -8.05 -3.50
C TYR A 178 -15.77 -6.82 -3.17
N SER A 179 -16.72 -6.99 -2.25
CA SER A 179 -17.62 -5.90 -1.83
C SER A 179 -16.87 -4.82 -1.03
N TRP A 180 -15.84 -5.22 -0.30
CA TRP A 180 -14.98 -4.34 0.48
C TRP A 180 -13.52 -4.70 0.25
N ASP A 181 -12.77 -3.71 -0.23
CA ASP A 181 -11.33 -3.77 -0.36
C ASP A 181 -10.75 -2.40 -0.05
N PHE A 182 -9.60 -2.40 0.60
CA PHE A 182 -8.87 -1.20 0.94
C PHE A 182 -7.42 -1.41 0.52
N GLY A 183 -6.79 -0.35 0.01
CA GLY A 183 -5.39 -0.46 -0.29
C GLY A 183 -4.66 0.84 -0.46
N LEU A 184 -3.36 0.68 -0.61
CA LEU A 184 -2.39 1.69 -0.94
C LEU A 184 -1.81 1.37 -2.32
N LEU A 185 -1.86 2.35 -3.19
CA LEU A 185 -1.04 2.44 -4.38
C LEU A 185 0.09 3.45 -4.10
N ALA A 186 1.33 3.01 -4.21
CA ALA A 186 2.51 3.87 -4.12
C ALA A 186 3.15 4.00 -5.50
N VAL A 187 3.40 5.24 -5.94
CA VAL A 187 4.03 5.54 -7.22
C VAL A 187 5.27 6.38 -6.95
N SER A 188 6.43 5.81 -7.20
CA SER A 188 7.71 6.52 -7.17
C SER A 188 8.20 6.75 -8.60
N ARG A 189 9.40 7.33 -8.75
CA ARG A 189 10.01 7.50 -10.07
C ARG A 189 10.29 6.16 -10.77
N GLU A 190 10.69 5.14 -10.01
CA GLU A 190 11.26 3.88 -10.53
C GLU A 190 10.36 2.66 -10.24
N GLU A 191 9.42 2.77 -9.30
CA GLU A 191 8.62 1.64 -8.80
C GLU A 191 7.17 2.03 -8.59
N VAL A 192 6.28 1.05 -8.82
CA VAL A 192 4.86 1.07 -8.47
C VAL A 192 4.58 -0.06 -7.48
N GLY A 193 3.99 0.26 -6.33
CA GLY A 193 3.63 -0.71 -5.29
C GLY A 193 2.14 -0.77 -5.03
N LEU A 194 1.61 -1.98 -4.90
CA LEU A 194 0.24 -2.27 -4.47
C LEU A 194 0.28 -3.01 -3.14
N ILE A 195 -0.38 -2.45 -2.13
CA ILE A 195 -0.59 -3.08 -0.82
C ILE A 195 -2.09 -3.04 -0.56
N TRP A 196 -2.75 -4.17 -0.68
CA TRP A 196 -4.20 -4.30 -0.68
C TRP A 196 -4.64 -5.34 0.33
N SER A 197 -5.71 -5.06 1.06
CA SER A 197 -6.39 -6.01 1.94
C SER A 197 -7.86 -6.12 1.53
N PHE A 198 -8.36 -7.34 1.58
CA PHE A 198 -9.70 -7.67 1.13
C PHE A 198 -10.55 -8.12 2.32
N ASP A 199 -11.84 -7.79 2.27
CA ASP A 199 -12.85 -8.50 3.04
C ASP A 199 -13.43 -9.62 2.17
N ALA A 200 -12.88 -10.82 2.31
CA ALA A 200 -13.34 -12.02 1.59
C ALA A 200 -14.41 -12.81 2.37
N SER A 201 -15.06 -12.18 3.36
CA SER A 201 -16.10 -12.81 4.20
C SER A 201 -17.52 -12.67 3.66
#